data_AF-A0A1F6MVA1-F1
#
_entry.id   AF-A0A1F6MVA1-F1
#
_cell.length_a   1.000
_cell.length_b   1.000
_cell.length_c   1.000
_cell.angle_alpha   90.00
_cell.angle_beta   90.00
_cell.angle_gamma   90.00
#
_symmetry.space_group_name_H-M   'P 1'
#
loop_
_entity.id
_entity.type
_entity.pdbx_description
1 polymer ?
#
loop_
_entity_poly.entity_id
_entity_poly.type
_entity_poly.pdbx_seq_one_letter_code
_entity_poly.pdbx_strand_id
1 'polypeptide(L)'
;MPSKKMIKIEVKASRAVDFNSQEPLYVKALAWESKLSFDMNFQQVKPKCCDVFVWIGVWRNTIKYWVLSSKEVEKNKYYSKGQHRGNTGEGQLHLKDDNIGEFVKYESKPKELLEKIIAAYNKQPKKR
;
A
#
# COMPACT_ATOMS: atom_id res chain seq x y z
N MET A 1 -33.39 -2.02 10.75
CA MET A 1 -32.28 -2.90 10.31
C MET A 1 -31.12 -2.70 11.27
N PRO A 2 -30.55 -3.76 11.88
CA PRO A 2 -29.36 -3.63 12.71
C PRO A 2 -28.22 -3.03 11.88
N SER A 3 -27.44 -2.11 12.45
CA SER A 3 -26.43 -1.34 11.74
C SER A 3 -25.36 -2.24 11.11
N LYS A 4 -25.40 -2.38 9.78
CA LYS A 4 -24.35 -3.05 9.01
C LYS A 4 -23.05 -2.27 9.22
N LYS A 5 -22.06 -2.85 9.90
CA LYS A 5 -20.73 -2.25 10.05
C LYS A 5 -20.15 -1.99 8.66
N MET A 6 -19.88 -0.73 8.35
CA MET A 6 -19.25 -0.31 7.11
C MET A 6 -17.74 -0.20 7.35
N ILE A 7 -16.93 -0.85 6.50
CA ILE A 7 -15.47 -0.74 6.50
C ILE A 7 -15.09 0.22 5.38
N LYS A 8 -14.41 1.31 5.71
CA LYS A 8 -13.90 2.27 4.71
C LYS A 8 -12.53 1.83 4.23
N ILE A 9 -12.36 1.72 2.92
CA ILE A 9 -11.14 1.21 2.30
C ILE A 9 -10.53 2.29 1.42
N GLU A 10 -9.22 2.48 1.51
CA GLU A 10 -8.45 3.23 0.52
C GLU A 10 -7.68 2.24 -0.35
N VAL A 11 -7.84 2.36 -1.67
CA VAL A 11 -7.15 1.49 -2.64
C VAL A 11 -6.17 2.32 -3.45
N LYS A 12 -4.93 1.84 -3.57
CA LYS A 12 -3.91 2.45 -4.43
C LYS A 12 -3.16 1.39 -5.21
N ALA A 13 -2.79 1.72 -6.44
CA ALA A 13 -1.95 0.88 -7.27
C ALA A 13 -0.70 1.64 -7.69
N SER A 14 0.43 0.95 -7.76
CA SER A 14 1.66 1.46 -8.35
C SER A 14 2.31 0.38 -9.21
N ARG A 15 3.01 0.79 -10.26
CA ARG A 15 3.71 -0.11 -11.16
C ARG A 15 5.19 -0.12 -10.80
N ALA A 16 5.76 -1.31 -10.68
CA ALA A 16 7.21 -1.45 -10.56
C ALA A 16 7.87 -1.13 -11.90
N VAL A 17 8.72 -0.11 -11.89
CA VAL A 17 9.50 0.36 -13.02
C VAL A 17 10.97 0.45 -12.62
N ASP A 18 11.89 0.34 -13.57
CA ASP A 18 13.30 0.63 -13.34
C ASP A 18 13.44 2.09 -12.89
N PHE A 19 13.79 2.28 -11.62
CA PHE A 19 13.90 3.59 -11.03
C PHE A 19 14.99 4.45 -11.68
N ASN A 20 16.04 3.81 -12.20
CA ASN A 20 17.21 4.49 -12.77
C ASN A 20 17.00 4.86 -14.24
N SER A 21 15.97 4.31 -14.90
CA SER A 21 15.68 4.57 -16.31
C SER A 21 14.84 5.84 -16.51
N GLN A 22 15.22 6.64 -17.51
CA GLN A 22 14.46 7.82 -17.98
C GLN A 22 13.46 7.48 -19.10
N GLU A 23 13.38 6.21 -19.50
CA GLU A 23 12.46 5.75 -20.54
C GLU A 23 10.98 5.91 -20.11
N PRO A 24 10.05 5.95 -21.07
CA PRO A 24 8.62 5.91 -20.79
C PRO A 24 8.22 4.71 -19.92
N LEU A 25 7.21 4.90 -19.05
CA LEU A 25 6.80 3.91 -18.04
C LEU A 25 6.50 2.50 -18.58
N TYR A 26 6.00 2.38 -19.80
CA TYR A 26 5.69 1.08 -20.40
C TYR A 26 6.94 0.32 -20.84
N VAL A 27 8.01 1.04 -21.23
CA VAL A 27 9.30 0.47 -21.64
C VAL A 27 10.04 -0.06 -20.41
N LYS A 28 10.11 0.77 -19.36
CA LYS A 28 10.85 0.44 -18.13
C LYS A 28 10.08 -0.39 -17.10
N ALA A 29 8.95 -1.00 -17.50
CA ALA A 29 8.18 -1.85 -16.60
C ALA A 29 8.96 -3.13 -16.22
N LEU A 30 9.01 -3.46 -14.93
CA LEU A 30 9.77 -4.61 -14.45
C LEU A 30 8.92 -5.89 -14.41
N ALA A 31 9.60 -7.03 -14.60
CA ALA A 31 9.08 -8.33 -14.17
C ALA A 31 9.43 -8.55 -12.69
N TRP A 32 8.65 -9.35 -11.96
CA TRP A 32 8.82 -9.55 -10.51
C TRP A 32 10.20 -10.04 -10.09
N GLU A 33 10.81 -10.92 -10.90
CA GLU A 33 12.14 -11.48 -10.62
C GLU A 33 13.30 -10.55 -11.00
N SER A 34 13.01 -9.35 -11.52
CA SER A 34 14.04 -8.38 -11.89
C SER A 34 14.89 -8.01 -10.68
N LYS A 35 16.20 -7.80 -10.91
CA LYS A 35 17.15 -7.30 -9.92
C LYS A 35 17.38 -5.80 -10.01
N LEU A 36 16.64 -5.11 -10.89
CA LEU A 36 16.69 -3.65 -11.00
C LEU A 36 15.89 -3.02 -9.86
N SER A 37 16.38 -1.90 -9.34
CA SER A 37 15.72 -1.16 -8.27
C SER A 37 14.41 -0.55 -8.73
N PHE A 38 13.44 -0.50 -7.82
CA PHE A 38 12.15 0.15 -8.04
C PHE A 38 11.77 1.00 -6.83
N ASP A 39 10.97 2.04 -7.07
CA ASP A 39 10.40 2.85 -6.00
C ASP A 39 8.90 3.07 -6.28
N MET A 40 8.06 2.32 -5.58
CA MET A 40 6.62 2.54 -5.59
C MET A 40 6.24 3.51 -4.48
N ASN A 41 6.04 4.78 -4.85
CA ASN A 41 5.59 5.79 -3.90
C ASN A 41 4.05 5.84 -3.78
N PHE A 42 3.53 5.35 -2.66
CA PHE A 42 2.11 5.48 -2.29
C PHE A 42 1.88 6.85 -1.65
N GLN A 43 1.63 7.85 -2.50
CA GLN A 43 1.48 9.25 -2.09
C GLN A 43 0.06 9.60 -1.65
N GLN A 44 -0.07 10.61 -0.78
CA GLN A 44 -1.34 11.16 -0.30
C GLN A 44 -2.20 10.10 0.38
N VAL A 45 -1.58 9.18 1.11
CA VAL A 45 -2.29 8.21 1.93
C VAL A 45 -2.92 8.93 3.12
N LYS A 46 -4.18 8.59 3.44
CA LYS A 46 -4.97 9.29 4.47
C LYS A 46 -5.44 8.33 5.57
N PRO A 47 -4.56 7.91 6.50
CA PRO A 47 -4.94 6.96 7.55
C PRO A 47 -6.16 7.40 8.37
N LYS A 48 -6.41 8.70 8.54
CA LYS A 48 -7.58 9.20 9.27
C LYS A 48 -8.92 9.01 8.53
N CYS A 49 -8.89 8.81 7.20
CA CYS A 49 -10.08 8.78 6.35
C CYS A 49 -10.62 7.36 6.10
N CYS A 50 -9.76 6.33 6.16
CA CYS A 50 -10.11 4.94 5.94
C CYS A 50 -9.81 4.08 7.17
N ASP A 51 -10.36 2.88 7.19
CA ASP A 51 -10.03 1.87 8.19
C ASP A 51 -8.97 0.92 7.65
N VAL A 52 -9.00 0.58 6.36
CA VAL A 52 -8.08 -0.38 5.73
C VAL A 52 -7.49 0.20 4.44
N PHE A 53 -6.23 -0.09 4.18
CA PHE A 53 -5.55 0.13 2.92
C PHE A 53 -5.43 -1.17 2.15
N VAL A 54 -5.71 -1.11 0.86
CA VAL A 54 -5.37 -2.17 -0.10
C VAL A 54 -4.40 -1.58 -1.12
N TRP A 55 -3.16 -2.01 -1.05
CA TRP A 55 -2.13 -1.60 -2.00
C TRP A 55 -1.90 -2.67 -3.04
N ILE A 56 -1.74 -2.24 -4.28
CA ILE A 56 -1.59 -3.10 -5.44
C ILE A 56 -0.25 -2.76 -6.11
N GLY A 57 0.66 -3.73 -6.16
CA GLY A 57 1.91 -3.63 -6.89
C GLY A 57 1.79 -4.37 -8.20
N VAL A 58 2.03 -3.68 -9.31
CA VAL A 58 1.90 -4.23 -10.67
C VAL A 58 3.28 -4.41 -11.29
N TRP A 59 3.61 -5.65 -11.62
CA TRP A 59 4.73 -6.02 -12.48
C TRP A 59 4.19 -6.55 -13.81
N ARG A 60 5.05 -6.66 -14.82
CA ARG A 60 4.65 -7.17 -16.15
C ARG A 60 4.04 -8.58 -16.12
N ASN A 61 4.46 -9.41 -15.17
CA ASN A 61 4.09 -10.81 -15.08
C ASN A 61 3.33 -11.19 -13.79
N THR A 62 3.08 -10.25 -12.88
CA THR A 62 2.33 -10.54 -11.64
C THR A 62 1.74 -9.28 -11.01
N ILE A 63 0.72 -9.48 -10.18
CA ILE A 63 0.12 -8.44 -9.36
C ILE A 63 0.21 -8.90 -7.90
N LYS A 64 0.76 -8.06 -7.04
CA LYS A 64 0.86 -8.28 -5.60
C LYS A 64 -0.13 -7.39 -4.87
N TYR A 65 -0.68 -7.90 -3.77
CA TYR A 65 -1.62 -7.16 -2.93
C TYR A 65 -1.11 -7.13 -1.51
N TRP A 66 -1.19 -5.97 -0.87
CA TRP A 66 -0.95 -5.81 0.56
C TRP A 66 -2.18 -5.20 1.22
N VAL A 67 -2.60 -5.78 2.33
CA VAL A 67 -3.73 -5.31 3.12
C VAL A 67 -3.22 -4.88 4.49
N LEU A 68 -3.38 -3.60 4.79
CA LEU A 68 -2.91 -2.98 6.02
C LEU A 68 -4.07 -2.26 6.70
N SER A 69 -4.15 -2.31 8.02
CA SER A 69 -5.01 -1.40 8.76
C SER A 69 -4.46 0.03 8.69
N SER A 70 -5.34 1.01 8.87
CA SER A 70 -4.96 2.42 8.93
C SER A 70 -3.88 2.69 9.99
N LYS A 71 -3.97 2.03 11.15
CA LYS A 71 -2.98 2.14 12.22
C LYS A 71 -1.63 1.50 11.88
N GLU A 72 -1.63 0.41 11.11
CA GLU A 72 -0.38 -0.19 10.61
C GLU A 72 0.31 0.74 9.63
N VAL A 73 -0.44 1.44 8.75
CA VAL A 73 0.14 2.48 7.88
C VAL A 73 0.67 3.67 8.69
N GLU A 74 -0.13 4.22 9.60
CA GLU A 74 0.25 5.39 10.41
C GLU A 74 1.49 5.14 11.30
N LYS A 75 1.68 3.91 11.78
CA LYS A 75 2.81 3.51 12.63
C LYS A 75 3.98 2.87 11.87
N ASN A 76 3.86 2.72 10.55
CA ASN A 76 4.93 2.12 9.76
C ASN A 76 6.19 3.01 9.82
N LYS A 77 7.37 2.42 10.04
CA LYS A 77 8.64 3.17 10.10
C LYS A 77 8.98 3.91 8.79
N TYR A 78 8.45 3.44 7.66
CA TYR A 78 8.60 4.06 6.34
C TYR A 78 7.53 5.11 6.02
N TYR A 79 6.55 5.31 6.92
CA TYR A 79 5.53 6.33 6.74
C TYR A 79 6.11 7.72 7.01
N SER A 80 6.11 8.56 5.98
CA SER A 80 6.47 9.98 6.12
C SER A 80 5.22 10.82 6.27
N LYS A 81 5.15 11.58 7.38
CA LYS A 81 4.11 12.59 7.64
C LYS A 81 4.26 13.85 6.77
N GLY A 82 5.41 14.02 6.12
CA GLY A 82 5.70 15.17 5.29
C GLY A 82 5.37 14.88 3.84
N GLN A 83 4.54 15.73 3.23
CA GLN A 83 4.37 15.76 1.79
C GLN A 83 4.69 17.17 1.26
N HIS A 84 5.43 17.22 0.14
CA HIS A 84 6.11 18.41 -0.41
C HIS A 84 5.25 19.68 -0.62
N ARG A 85 3.92 19.61 -0.45
CA ARG A 85 2.98 20.72 -0.69
C ARG A 85 2.08 21.07 0.51
N GLY A 86 2.44 20.68 1.74
CA GLY A 86 1.86 21.26 2.96
C GLY A 86 0.51 20.69 3.42
N ASN A 87 0.10 19.50 2.97
CA ASN A 87 -1.18 18.91 3.40
C ASN A 87 -1.09 18.33 4.83
N THR A 88 -1.86 18.89 5.75
CA THR A 88 -1.99 18.40 7.13
C THR A 88 -2.77 17.08 7.18
N GLY A 89 -2.16 16.03 7.73
CA GLY A 89 -2.81 14.73 7.95
C GLY A 89 -2.78 13.76 6.77
N GLU A 90 -2.04 14.09 5.71
CA GLU A 90 -1.67 13.18 4.62
C GLU A 90 -0.24 12.68 4.83
N GLY A 91 0.11 11.57 4.18
CA GLY A 91 1.47 11.07 4.18
C GLY A 91 1.80 10.30 2.92
N GLN A 92 3.00 9.77 2.90
CA GLN A 92 3.48 8.91 1.82
C GLN A 92 4.29 7.75 2.38
N LEU A 93 4.32 6.66 1.63
CA LEU A 93 5.17 5.52 1.91
C LEU A 93 5.79 5.01 0.61
N HIS A 94 7.09 4.75 0.66
CA HIS A 94 7.83 4.16 -0.45
C HIS A 94 8.00 2.66 -0.21
N LEU A 95 7.46 1.84 -1.11
CA LEU A 95 7.71 0.41 -1.18
C LEU A 95 8.79 0.16 -2.24
N LYS A 96 9.94 -0.35 -1.82
CA LYS A 96 11.17 -0.45 -2.62
C LYS A 96 11.72 -1.87 -2.59
N ASP A 97 12.70 -2.15 -3.44
CA ASP A 97 13.38 -3.45 -3.49
C ASP A 97 14.04 -3.84 -2.16
N ASP A 98 14.55 -2.87 -1.39
CA ASP A 98 15.23 -3.11 -0.12
C ASP A 98 14.30 -3.33 1.08
N ASN A 99 13.03 -2.91 1.00
CA ASN A 99 12.09 -2.95 2.13
C ASN A 99 10.86 -3.83 1.89
N ILE A 100 10.58 -4.23 0.64
CA ILE A 100 9.39 -5.02 0.30
C ILE A 100 9.31 -6.34 1.07
N GLY A 101 10.45 -6.93 1.45
CA GLY A 101 10.51 -8.12 2.31
C GLY A 101 9.82 -7.93 3.67
N GLU A 102 9.81 -6.71 4.23
CA GLU A 102 9.12 -6.42 5.49
C GLU A 102 7.60 -6.33 5.34
N PHE A 103 7.11 -6.21 4.10
CA PHE A 103 5.69 -6.14 3.78
C PHE A 103 5.04 -7.50 3.54
N VAL A 104 5.82 -8.60 3.53
CA VAL A 104 5.31 -9.98 3.34
C VAL A 104 4.18 -10.31 4.32
N LYS A 105 4.24 -9.83 5.56
CA LYS A 105 3.18 -10.03 6.57
C LYS A 105 1.83 -9.42 6.20
N TYR A 106 1.80 -8.45 5.28
CA TYR A 106 0.60 -7.80 4.78
C TYR A 106 0.11 -8.41 3.47
N GLU A 107 0.86 -9.34 2.86
CA GLU A 107 0.49 -9.92 1.58
C GLU A 107 -0.84 -10.67 1.63
N SER A 108 -1.55 -10.57 0.50
CA SER A 108 -2.83 -11.22 0.26
C SER A 108 -2.89 -11.74 -1.18
N LYS A 109 -3.52 -12.90 -1.35
CA LYS A 109 -3.94 -13.37 -2.67
C LYS A 109 -5.30 -12.73 -3.05
N PRO A 110 -5.63 -12.59 -4.35
CA PRO A 110 -6.92 -12.04 -4.77
C PRO A 110 -8.13 -12.66 -4.07
N LYS A 111 -8.15 -13.99 -3.94
CA LYS A 111 -9.23 -14.75 -3.28
C LYS A 111 -9.34 -14.54 -1.77
N GLU A 112 -8.31 -13.98 -1.14
CA GLU A 112 -8.20 -13.76 0.30
C GLU A 112 -8.46 -12.30 0.70
N LEU A 113 -8.63 -11.39 -0.28
CA LEU A 113 -8.74 -9.95 -0.03
C LEU A 113 -9.84 -9.62 0.98
N LEU A 114 -11.04 -10.19 0.81
CA LEU A 114 -12.16 -9.94 1.71
C LEU A 114 -11.84 -10.32 3.16
N GLU A 115 -11.30 -11.53 3.36
CA GLU A 115 -10.91 -12.03 4.69
C GLU A 115 -9.82 -11.14 5.31
N LYS A 116 -8.80 -10.79 4.54
CA LYS A 116 -7.68 -9.95 5.00
C LYS A 116 -8.12 -8.53 5.33
N ILE A 117 -9.06 -7.96 4.57
CA ILE A 117 -9.67 -6.65 4.85
C ILE A 117 -10.41 -6.69 6.20
N ILE A 118 -11.24 -7.72 6.41
CA ILE A 118 -11.98 -7.88 7.68
C ILE A 118 -11.01 -8.09 8.84
N ALA A 119 -9.98 -8.91 8.67
CA ALA A 119 -8.96 -9.15 9.68
C ALA A 119 -8.17 -7.87 10.02
N ALA A 120 -7.73 -7.10 9.03
CA ALA A 120 -7.05 -5.82 9.23
C ALA A 120 -7.95 -4.80 9.94
N TYR A 121 -9.24 -4.75 9.60
CA TYR A 121 -10.22 -3.92 10.30
C TYR A 121 -10.33 -4.31 11.78
N ASN A 122 -10.50 -5.60 12.08
CA ASN A 122 -10.70 -6.10 13.45
C ASN A 122 -9.46 -5.96 14.35
N LYS A 123 -8.24 -5.93 13.79
CA LYS A 123 -7.00 -5.70 14.53
C LYS A 123 -6.86 -4.28 15.07
N GLN A 124 -7.64 -3.32 14.56
CA GLN A 124 -7.53 -1.94 15.03
C GLN A 124 -8.00 -1.81 16.47
N PRO A 125 -7.24 -1.08 17.32
CA PRO A 125 -7.76 -0.70 18.62
C PRO A 125 -9.06 0.08 18.42
N LYS A 126 -10.11 -0.27 19.18
CA LYS A 126 -11.37 0.46 19.13
C LYS A 126 -11.08 1.95 19.38
N LYS A 127 -11.59 2.82 18.51
CA LYS A 127 -11.58 4.27 18.76
C LYS A 127 -12.31 4.47 20.11
N ARG A 128 -11.58 4.93 21.11
CA ARG A 128 -12.15 5.42 22.38
C ARG A 128 -12.95 6.68 22.09
#